data_AF-A0A8J2U8P3-F1
#
_entry.id   AF-A0A8J2U8P3-F1
#
_cell.length_a   1.000
_cell.length_b   1.000
_cell.length_c   1.000
_cell.angle_alpha   90.00
_cell.angle_beta   90.00
_cell.angle_gamma   90.00
#
_symmetry.space_group_name_H-M   'P 1'
#
loop_
_entity.id
_entity.type
_entity.pdbx_description
1 polymer ?
#
loop_
_entity_poly.entity_id
_entity_poly.type
_entity_poly.pdbx_seq_one_letter_code
_entity_poly.pdbx_strand_id
1 'polypeptide(L)'
;MTSLPQNSTPDLVKLAGVLVRCQPSRRAVVIEQIEAQAGASVEPESSEDALIVIIEETPTTLYLTEQITRIQNIQGVLSAALIYHHNDTAETGNKEMAS
;
A
#
# COMPACT_ATOMS: atom_id res chain seq x y z
N MET A 1 30.55 27.84 -14.59
CA MET A 1 30.94 26.42 -14.48
C MET A 1 30.97 26.10 -13.00
N THR A 2 30.32 25.11 -12.41
CA THR A 2 29.28 24.15 -12.77
C THR A 2 28.81 23.56 -11.42
N SER A 3 27.56 23.10 -11.38
CA SER A 3 26.95 22.20 -10.38
C SER A 3 25.85 22.83 -9.53
N LEU A 4 24.65 22.83 -10.12
CA LEU A 4 23.45 22.43 -9.40
C LEU A 4 23.67 20.98 -8.91
N PRO A 5 23.35 20.61 -7.65
CA PRO A 5 23.40 19.21 -7.24
C PRO A 5 22.43 18.40 -8.10
N GLN A 6 22.96 17.39 -8.79
CA GLN A 6 22.19 16.44 -9.59
C GLN A 6 21.19 15.73 -8.68
N ASN A 7 19.92 16.05 -8.92
CA ASN A 7 18.72 15.26 -8.70
C ASN A 7 19.01 13.82 -8.21
N SER A 8 19.16 13.63 -6.91
CA SER A 8 19.06 12.30 -6.30
C SER A 8 17.66 11.81 -6.66
N THR A 9 17.53 10.98 -7.68
CA THR A 9 16.30 10.24 -7.94
C THR A 9 15.98 9.55 -6.63
N PRO A 10 14.92 9.95 -5.89
CA PRO A 10 14.53 9.14 -4.77
C PRO A 10 14.28 7.78 -5.37
N ASP A 11 14.98 6.77 -4.85
CA ASP A 11 14.63 5.38 -5.04
C ASP A 11 13.10 5.33 -5.02
N LEU A 12 12.49 4.96 -6.16
CA LEU A 12 11.05 5.05 -6.36
C LEU A 12 10.41 3.92 -5.55
N VAL A 13 10.54 4.00 -4.22
CA VAL A 13 9.85 3.16 -3.27
C VAL A 13 8.40 3.52 -3.43
N LYS A 14 7.69 2.67 -4.15
CA LYS A 14 6.25 2.76 -4.25
C LYS A 14 5.72 2.25 -2.92
N LEU A 15 5.07 3.13 -2.16
CA LEU A 15 4.40 2.74 -0.94
C LEU A 15 2.93 2.53 -1.27
N ALA A 16 2.44 1.34 -0.97
CA ALA A 16 1.05 0.97 -1.15
C ALA A 16 0.33 1.04 0.21
N GLY A 17 -0.67 1.92 0.32
CA GLY A 17 -1.51 1.99 1.52
C GLY A 17 -2.68 1.02 1.41
N VAL A 18 -2.89 0.16 2.41
CA VAL A 18 -3.99 -0.82 2.47
C VAL A 18 -4.83 -0.58 3.72
N LEU A 19 -6.14 -0.42 3.55
CA LEU A 19 -7.10 -0.37 4.65
C LEU A 19 -7.50 -1.78 5.02
N VAL A 20 -7.20 -2.19 6.25
CA VAL A 20 -7.54 -3.51 6.76
C VAL A 20 -8.57 -3.35 7.87
N ARG A 21 -9.82 -3.75 7.59
CA ARG A 21 -10.84 -3.88 8.63
C ARG A 21 -10.67 -5.21 9.33
N CYS A 22 -10.63 -5.21 10.64
CA CYS A 22 -10.51 -6.42 11.44
C CYS A 22 -11.45 -6.38 12.64
N GLN A 23 -11.68 -7.54 13.26
CA GLN A 23 -12.43 -7.63 14.50
C GLN A 23 -11.67 -6.91 15.62
N PRO A 24 -12.32 -6.00 16.38
CA PRO A 24 -11.64 -5.25 17.45
C PRO A 24 -11.04 -6.18 18.51
N SER A 25 -11.73 -7.29 18.83
CA SER A 25 -11.23 -8.32 19.76
C SER A 25 -9.97 -9.05 19.30
N ARG A 26 -9.63 -8.99 18.00
CA ARG A 26 -8.44 -9.62 17.41
C ARG A 26 -7.45 -8.60 16.84
N ARG A 27 -7.71 -7.30 17.02
CA ARG A 27 -6.89 -6.22 16.48
C ARG A 27 -5.41 -6.38 16.83
N ALA A 28 -5.09 -6.58 18.11
CA ALA A 28 -3.71 -6.73 18.55
C ALA A 28 -2.99 -7.90 17.87
N VAL A 29 -3.67 -9.04 17.72
CA VAL A 29 -3.13 -10.22 17.03
C VAL A 29 -2.95 -9.95 15.53
N VAL A 30 -3.91 -9.26 14.90
CA VAL A 30 -3.82 -8.90 13.48
C VAL A 30 -2.65 -7.95 13.24
N ILE A 31 -2.46 -6.94 14.10
CA ILE A 31 -1.31 -6.02 14.02
C ILE A 31 -0.01 -6.79 14.15
N GLU A 32 0.15 -7.62 15.18
CA GLU A 32 1.36 -8.43 15.38
C GLU A 32 1.67 -9.32 14.17
N GLN A 33 0.64 -9.95 13.59
CA GLN A 33 0.78 -10.77 12.39
C GLN A 33 1.19 -9.96 11.16
N ILE A 34 0.72 -8.72 11.01
CA ILE A 34 1.08 -7.82 9.91
C ILE A 34 2.51 -7.30 10.10
N GLU A 35 2.88 -6.86 11.31
CA GLU A 35 4.22 -6.37 11.62
C GLU A 35 5.29 -7.48 11.57
N ALA A 36 4.88 -8.74 11.73
CA ALA A 36 5.74 -9.89 11.48
C ALA A 36 6.03 -10.13 9.98
N GLN A 37 5.30 -9.48 9.06
CA GLN A 37 5.51 -9.61 7.62
C GLN A 37 6.59 -8.65 7.15
N ALA A 38 7.56 -9.15 6.39
CA ALA A 38 8.59 -8.30 5.81
C ALA A 38 7.98 -7.33 4.78
N GLY A 39 8.20 -6.03 4.98
CA GLY A 39 7.72 -4.97 4.11
C GLY A 39 6.26 -4.58 4.30
N ALA A 40 5.63 -4.94 5.43
CA ALA A 40 4.33 -4.40 5.85
C ALA A 40 4.43 -3.78 7.25
N SER A 41 3.81 -2.63 7.46
CA SER A 41 3.83 -1.93 8.74
C SER A 41 2.48 -1.26 9.00
N VAL A 42 2.03 -1.27 10.25
CA VAL A 42 0.74 -0.67 10.62
C VAL A 42 0.95 0.76 11.09
N GLU A 43 0.20 1.71 10.52
CA GLU A 43 0.26 3.10 10.96
C GLU A 43 -0.31 3.27 12.38
N PRO A 44 0.33 4.08 13.23
CA PRO A 44 -0.14 4.33 14.59
C PRO A 44 -1.46 5.11 14.63
N GLU A 45 -1.82 5.84 13.56
CA GLU A 45 -3.09 6.59 13.44
C GLU A 45 -4.30 5.71 13.06
N SER A 46 -4.13 4.38 13.11
CA SER A 46 -5.20 3.44 12.78
C SER A 46 -6.41 3.54 13.73
N SER A 47 -7.60 3.57 13.14
CA SER A 47 -8.90 3.63 13.84
C SER A 47 -9.27 2.29 14.50
N GLU A 48 -10.30 2.28 15.36
CA GLU A 48 -10.70 1.08 16.11
C GLU A 48 -11.23 -0.04 15.20
N ASP A 49 -11.97 0.33 14.15
CA ASP A 49 -12.55 -0.59 13.16
C ASP A 49 -11.66 -0.85 11.94
N ALA A 50 -10.60 -0.06 11.75
CA ALA A 50 -9.77 -0.12 10.53
C ALA A 50 -8.31 0.22 10.81
N LEU A 51 -7.43 -0.64 10.32
CA LEU A 51 -5.98 -0.49 10.33
C LEU A 51 -5.50 0.05 9.00
N ILE A 52 -4.57 0.99 9.03
CA ILE A 52 -3.87 1.46 7.84
C ILE A 52 -2.54 0.72 7.80
N VAL A 53 -2.31 -0.03 6.73
CA VAL A 53 -1.08 -0.81 6.53
C VAL A 53 -0.31 -0.21 5.37
N ILE A 54 0.95 0.11 5.59
CA ILE A 54 1.88 0.55 4.57
C ILE A 54 2.67 -0.67 4.12
N ILE A 55 2.61 -0.95 2.81
CA ILE A 55 3.37 -2.03 2.18
C ILE A 55 4.44 -1.39 1.30
N GLU A 56 5.68 -1.81 1.51
CA GLU A 56 6.81 -1.46 0.65
C GLU A 56 6.70 -2.24 -0.66
N GLU A 57 6.31 -1.57 -1.74
CA GLU A 57 6.17 -2.18 -3.05
C GLU A 57 7.56 -2.34 -3.68
N THR A 58 7.97 -3.59 -3.83
CA THR A 58 9.09 -3.94 -4.72
C THR A 58 8.66 -3.72 -6.18
N PRO A 59 9.57 -3.57 -7.15
CA PRO A 59 9.23 -3.25 -8.56
C PRO A 59 8.35 -4.27 -9.30
N THR A 60 7.82 -5.29 -8.61
CA THR A 60 6.98 -6.35 -9.16
C THR A 60 5.54 -6.26 -8.63
N THR A 61 4.58 -5.99 -9.51
CA THR A 61 3.13 -5.89 -9.19
C THR A 61 2.53 -7.16 -8.54
N LEU A 62 3.10 -8.34 -8.80
CA LEU A 62 2.68 -9.60 -8.16
C LEU A 62 2.86 -9.56 -6.63
N TYR A 63 3.91 -8.90 -6.15
CA TYR A 63 4.24 -8.84 -4.72
C TYR A 63 3.13 -8.18 -3.90
N LEU A 64 2.59 -7.06 -4.40
CA LEU A 64 1.52 -6.34 -3.71
C LEU A 64 0.24 -7.17 -3.60
N THR A 65 -0.15 -7.85 -4.69
CA THR A 65 -1.35 -8.69 -4.70
C THR A 65 -1.22 -9.85 -3.71
N GLU A 66 -0.07 -10.52 -3.68
CA GLU A 66 0.18 -11.61 -2.73
C GLU A 66 0.16 -11.13 -1.27
N GLN A 67 0.75 -9.96 -0.98
CA GLN A 67 0.71 -9.37 0.36
C GLN A 67 -0.73 -9.05 0.79
N ILE A 68 -1.52 -8.43 -0.08
CA ILE A 68 -2.93 -8.15 0.21
C ILE A 68 -3.71 -9.46 0.44
N THR A 69 -3.49 -10.50 -0.36
CA THR A 69 -4.11 -11.81 -0.16
C THR A 69 -3.69 -12.44 1.17
N ARG A 70 -2.41 -12.33 1.57
CA ARG A 70 -1.94 -12.83 2.87
C ARG A 70 -2.63 -12.11 4.02
N ILE A 71 -2.70 -10.79 3.96
CA ILE A 71 -3.39 -9.96 4.97
C ILE A 71 -4.87 -10.35 5.06
N GLN A 72 -5.55 -10.54 3.93
CA GLN A 72 -6.96 -10.99 3.90
C GLN A 72 -7.17 -12.37 4.54
N ASN A 73 -6.16 -13.25 4.50
CA ASN A 73 -6.23 -14.58 5.10
C ASN A 73 -5.88 -14.58 6.60
N ILE A 74 -5.47 -13.45 7.19
CA ILE A 74 -5.22 -13.37 8.64
C ILE A 74 -6.52 -13.55 9.40
N GLN A 75 -6.49 -14.43 10.39
CA GLN A 75 -7.69 -14.81 11.13
C GLN A 75 -8.20 -13.66 12.02
N GLY A 76 -9.27 -12.99 11.58
CA GLY A 76 -9.81 -11.80 12.23
C GLY A 76 -9.88 -10.58 11.32
N VAL A 77 -9.29 -10.65 10.12
CA VAL A 77 -9.49 -9.67 9.07
C VAL A 77 -10.86 -9.87 8.43
N LEU A 78 -11.61 -8.78 8.32
CA LEU A 78 -12.93 -8.70 7.72
C LEU A 78 -12.83 -8.26 6.25
N SER A 79 -11.90 -7.36 5.94
CA SER A 79 -11.62 -6.90 4.57
C SER A 79 -10.23 -6.25 4.53
N ALA A 80 -9.53 -6.38 3.41
CA ALA A 80 -8.37 -5.55 3.10
C ALA A 80 -8.56 -4.90 1.72
N ALA A 81 -8.41 -3.58 1.64
CA ALA A 81 -8.60 -2.82 0.40
C ALA A 81 -7.42 -1.87 0.19
N LEU A 82 -6.83 -1.90 -1.01
CA LEU A 82 -5.78 -0.97 -1.40
C LEU A 82 -6.37 0.44 -1.54
N ILE A 83 -5.85 1.40 -0.78
CA ILE A 83 -6.29 2.81 -0.74
C ILE A 83 -5.41 3.72 -1.61
N TYR A 84 -4.17 3.31 -1.88
CA TYR A 84 -3.23 4.12 -2.66
C TYR A 84 -2.37 3.26 -3.57
N HIS A 85 -2.34 3.63 -4.85
CA HIS A 85 -1.41 3.11 -5.85
C HIS A 85 -0.84 4.35 -6.54
N HIS A 86 0.48 4.56 -6.53
CA HIS A 86 1.11 5.55 -7.41
C HIS A 86 1.08 4.97 -8.83
N ASN A 87 -0.12 4.87 -9.38
CA ASN A 87 -0.31 4.57 -10.78
C ASN A 87 -0.09 5.89 -11.51
N ASP A 88 1.16 6.14 -11.90
CA ASP A 88 1.46 7.08 -12.98
C ASP A 88 0.93 6.44 -14.29
N THR A 89 -0.39 6.33 -14.38
CA THR A 89 -1.09 6.16 -15.65
C THR A 89 -1.97 7.39 -15.78
N ALA A 90 -1.30 8.52 -15.98
CA ALA A 90 -1.86 9.58 -16.79
C ALA A 90 -1.87 9.08 -18.24
N GLU A 91 -2.76 8.12 -18.56
CA GLU A 91 -3.18 7.96 -19.94
C GLU A 91 -4.06 9.16 -20.27
N THR A 92 -3.40 10.19 -20.79
CA THR A 92 -4.02 11.31 -21.48
C THR A 92 -5.00 10.74 -22.51
N GLY A 93 -6.28 10.79 -22.18
CA GLY A 93 -7.37 10.69 -23.14
C GLY A 93 -7.32 11.91 -24.06
N ASN A 94 -6.41 11.90 -25.04
CA ASN A 94 -6.37 12.92 -26.07
C ASN A 94 -7.52 12.70 -27.08
N LYS A 95 -8.67 13.30 -26.76
CA LYS A 95 -9.46 14.20 -27.62
C LYS A 95 -9.30 14.06 -29.16
N GLU A 96 -10.30 13.48 -29.84
CA GLU A 96 -10.68 13.74 -31.26
C GLU A 96 -12.19 13.40 -31.42
N MET A 97 -13.12 14.29 -31.07
CA MET A 97 -13.82 15.25 -31.95
C MET A 97 -14.41 14.68 -33.25
N ALA A 98 -15.76 14.62 -33.26
CA ALA A 98 -16.68 14.81 -34.38
C ALA A 98 -16.21 14.51 -35.82
N SER A 99 -16.94 13.61 -36.48
CA SER A 99 -17.20 13.67 -37.93
C SER A 99 -18.61 13.19 -38.21
#